data_AF-A0ABD1CX45-F1
#
_entry.id   AF-A0ABD1CX45-F1
#
_cell.length_a   1.000
_cell.length_b   1.000
_cell.length_c   1.000
_cell.angle_alpha   90.00
_cell.angle_beta   90.00
_cell.angle_gamma   90.00
#
_symmetry.space_group_name_H-M   'P 1'
#
loop_
_entity.id
_entity.type
_entity.pdbx_description
1 polymer ?
#
loop_
_entity_poly.entity_id
_entity_poly.type
_entity_poly.pdbx_seq_one_letter_code
_entity_poly.pdbx_strand_id
1 'polypeptide(L)'
;MAVPFDIEYGTLTANENDLMVFLGFFLFANVVIRLMVNRYTLRVYRNNEKYIAVFEGYLPFTRRHIQFKGGEVSAVPEGGILPWQDARYKINDKPVLLLDGNFRTPSELNAMMKHER
;
A
#
# COMPACT_ATOMS: atom_id res chain seq x y z
N MET A 1 -30.73 0.11 -49.38
CA MET A 1 -31.34 -0.25 -48.08
C MET A 1 -30.24 -0.18 -47.03
N ALA A 2 -30.25 0.85 -46.19
CA ALA A 2 -29.36 0.93 -45.04
C ALA A 2 -30.09 0.24 -43.88
N VAL A 3 -29.49 -0.81 -43.33
CA VAL A 3 -29.96 -1.44 -42.09
C VAL A 3 -29.72 -0.45 -40.94
N PRO A 4 -30.74 -0.08 -40.14
CA PRO A 4 -30.50 0.70 -38.95
C PRO A 4 -29.71 -0.17 -37.97
N PHE A 5 -28.51 0.25 -37.61
CA PHE A 5 -27.80 -0.31 -36.47
C PHE A 5 -28.26 0.48 -35.24
N ASP A 6 -29.01 -0.17 -34.35
CA ASP A 6 -29.26 0.36 -33.02
C ASP A 6 -27.97 0.24 -32.21
N ILE A 7 -27.36 1.37 -31.89
CA ILE A 7 -26.29 1.41 -30.91
C ILE A 7 -26.97 1.25 -29.56
N GLU A 8 -27.03 0.02 -29.05
CA GLU A 8 -27.28 -0.22 -27.64
C GLU A 8 -26.12 0.40 -26.86
N TYR A 9 -26.31 1.65 -26.44
CA TYR A 9 -25.54 2.20 -25.34
C TYR A 9 -25.96 1.39 -24.11
N GLY A 10 -25.25 0.28 -23.87
CA GLY A 10 -25.39 -0.47 -22.62
C GLY A 10 -25.23 0.53 -21.49
N THR A 11 -26.34 0.88 -20.84
CA THR A 11 -26.30 1.77 -19.71
C THR A 11 -25.47 1.05 -18.65
N LEU A 12 -24.47 1.71 -18.05
CA LEU A 12 -23.67 1.09 -16.98
C LEU A 12 -24.52 0.64 -15.78
N THR A 13 -25.79 1.05 -15.74
CA THR A 13 -26.77 0.80 -14.68
C THR A 13 -28.12 0.49 -15.32
N ALA A 14 -28.76 -0.62 -14.96
CA ALA A 14 -30.09 -0.98 -15.49
C ALA A 14 -31.23 -0.23 -14.75
N ASN A 15 -30.95 0.27 -13.54
CA ASN A 15 -31.88 1.02 -12.71
C ASN A 15 -31.17 2.16 -11.95
N GLU A 16 -31.91 3.19 -11.52
CA GLU A 16 -31.38 4.30 -10.70
C GLU A 16 -30.74 3.82 -9.39
N ASN A 17 -31.28 2.73 -8.82
CA ASN A 17 -30.72 2.11 -7.63
C ASN A 17 -29.34 1.46 -7.87
N ASP A 18 -29.12 0.92 -9.07
CA ASP A 18 -27.83 0.32 -9.43
C ASP A 18 -26.72 1.38 -9.49
N LEU A 19 -27.07 2.61 -9.89
CA LEU A 19 -26.14 3.73 -9.88
C LEU A 19 -25.64 4.04 -8.47
N MET A 20 -26.54 4.09 -7.47
CA MET A 20 -26.14 4.33 -6.08
C MET A 20 -25.27 3.20 -5.54
N VAL A 21 -25.62 1.95 -5.83
CA VAL A 21 -24.83 0.77 -5.41
C VAL A 21 -23.45 0.80 -6.05
N PHE A 22 -23.37 1.06 -7.36
CA PHE A 22 -22.10 1.16 -8.09
C PHE A 22 -21.22 2.28 -7.53
N LEU A 23 -21.80 3.47 -7.31
CA LEU A 23 -21.07 4.63 -6.79
C LEU A 23 -20.60 4.39 -5.34
N GLY A 24 -21.44 3.75 -4.52
CA GLY A 24 -21.07 3.31 -3.18
C GLY A 24 -19.92 2.31 -3.18
N PHE A 25 -19.97 1.28 -4.04
CA PHE A 25 -18.90 0.31 -4.18
C PHE A 25 -17.61 0.95 -4.71
N PHE A 26 -17.71 1.86 -5.68
CA PHE A 26 -16.58 2.59 -6.21
C PHE A 26 -15.87 3.40 -5.12
N LEU A 27 -16.61 4.18 -4.32
CA LEU A 27 -16.03 4.93 -3.20
C LEU A 27 -15.43 3.99 -2.15
N PHE A 28 -16.13 2.91 -1.80
CA PHE A 28 -15.64 1.91 -0.85
C PHE A 28 -14.34 1.26 -1.31
N ALA A 29 -14.27 0.80 -2.55
CA ALA A 29 -13.08 0.21 -3.14
C ALA A 29 -11.90 1.19 -3.11
N ASN A 30 -12.13 2.45 -3.45
CA ASN A 30 -11.10 3.50 -3.37
C ASN A 30 -10.59 3.70 -1.94
N VAL A 31 -11.47 3.69 -0.93
CA VAL A 31 -11.07 3.78 0.48
C VAL A 31 -10.23 2.57 0.90
N VAL A 32 -10.64 1.36 0.53
CA VAL A 32 -9.88 0.13 0.85
C VAL A 32 -8.50 0.16 0.21
N ILE A 33 -8.42 0.52 -1.08
CA ILE A 33 -7.14 0.68 -1.79
C ILE A 33 -6.27 1.73 -1.10
N ARG A 34 -6.85 2.89 -0.73
CA ARG A 34 -6.11 3.96 -0.03
C ARG A 34 -5.55 3.49 1.31
N LEU A 35 -6.33 2.73 2.08
CA LEU A 35 -5.88 2.16 3.36
C LEU A 35 -4.74 1.15 3.17
N MET A 36 -4.76 0.36 2.09
CA MET A 36 -3.66 -0.54 1.75
C MET A 36 -2.40 0.22 1.34
N VAL A 37 -2.53 1.18 0.41
CA VAL A 37 -1.40 1.97 -0.12
C VAL A 37 -0.72 2.79 0.98
N ASN A 38 -1.48 3.34 1.93
CA ASN A 38 -0.92 4.11 3.05
C ASN A 38 0.01 3.30 3.99
N ARG A 39 -0.04 1.96 3.93
CA ARG A 39 0.87 1.07 4.68
C ARG A 39 2.15 0.73 3.89
N TYR A 40 2.15 0.97 2.59
CA TYR A 40 3.26 0.66 1.69
C TYR A 40 4.37 1.70 1.82
N THR A 41 5.60 1.24 2.01
CA THR A 41 6.76 2.12 2.01
C THR A 41 7.17 2.41 0.56
N LEU A 42 7.26 3.68 0.18
CA LEU A 42 7.69 4.09 -1.15
C LEU A 42 9.20 3.92 -1.33
N ARG A 43 9.97 4.26 -0.28
CA ARG A 43 11.43 4.16 -0.29
C ARG A 43 11.99 4.16 1.12
N VAL A 44 13.05 3.40 1.34
CA VAL A 44 13.83 3.42 2.58
C VAL A 44 15.21 3.98 2.28
N TYR A 45 15.65 4.93 3.11
CA TYR A 45 16.99 5.49 3.07
C TYR A 45 17.74 5.13 4.34
N ARG A 46 19.02 4.77 4.20
CA ARG A 46 19.93 4.55 5.31
C ARG A 46 20.88 5.74 5.45
N ASN A 47 21.04 6.22 6.68
CA ASN A 47 22.03 7.21 7.08
C ASN A 47 22.76 6.70 8.33
N ASN A 48 23.90 6.04 8.12
CA ASN A 48 24.69 5.36 9.16
C ASN A 48 23.83 4.33 9.94
N GLU A 49 23.53 4.62 11.21
CA GLU A 49 22.72 3.79 12.12
C GLU A 49 21.22 4.09 12.05
N LYS A 50 20.82 5.16 11.37
CA LYS A 50 19.44 5.62 11.26
C LYS A 50 18.85 5.27 9.90
N TYR A 51 17.58 4.88 9.92
CA TYR A 51 16.79 4.58 8.74
C TYR A 51 15.62 5.57 8.64
N ILE A 52 15.28 5.93 7.40
CA ILE A 52 14.15 6.80 7.08
C ILE A 52 13.27 6.05 6.08
N ALA A 53 12.11 5.59 6.53
CA ALA A 53 11.08 5.03 5.65
C ALA A 53 10.12 6.13 5.21
N VAL A 54 9.99 6.30 3.89
CA VAL A 54 9.08 7.25 3.26
C VAL A 54 7.82 6.52 2.83
N PHE A 55 6.67 7.04 3.22
CA PHE A 55 5.35 6.54 2.91
C PHE A 55 4.56 7.61 2.15
N GLU A 56 3.54 7.17 1.42
CA GLU A 56 2.49 8.10 1.01
C GLU A 56 1.77 8.64 2.25
N GLY A 57 1.41 9.93 2.21
CA GLY A 57 0.62 10.53 3.27
C GLY A 57 -0.86 10.21 3.13
N TYR A 58 -1.62 10.50 4.18
CA TYR A 58 -3.06 10.21 4.21
C TYR A 58 -3.83 10.91 3.09
N LEU A 59 -3.38 12.12 2.71
CA LEU A 59 -3.91 12.88 1.59
C LEU A 59 -3.08 12.69 0.32
N PRO A 60 -3.68 12.78 -0.87
CA PRO A 60 -2.95 12.76 -2.13
C PRO A 60 -1.81 13.78 -2.14
N PHE A 61 -0.69 13.42 -2.77
CA PHE A 61 0.52 14.26 -2.92
C PHE A 61 1.26 14.64 -1.63
N THR A 62 0.79 14.17 -0.47
CA THR A 62 1.51 14.32 0.79
C THR A 62 2.45 13.14 1.01
N ARG A 63 3.55 13.37 1.76
CA ARG A 63 4.50 12.32 2.12
C ARG A 63 4.67 12.26 3.62
N ARG A 64 4.76 11.05 4.16
CA ARG A 64 5.02 10.81 5.58
C ARG A 64 6.36 10.11 5.71
N HIS A 65 7.17 10.53 6.67
CA HIS A 65 8.45 9.90 6.96
C HIS A 65 8.41 9.32 8.38
N ILE A 66 8.99 8.13 8.55
CA ILE A 66 9.25 7.55 9.87
C ILE A 66 10.77 7.36 9.97
N GLN A 67 11.36 7.94 10.99
CA GLN A 67 12.76 7.71 11.34
C GLN A 67 12.82 6.64 12.44
N PHE A 68 13.74 5.70 12.31
CA PHE A 68 13.93 4.60 13.26
C PHE A 68 15.39 4.11 13.21
N LYS A 69 15.82 3.34 14.21
CA LYS A 69 17.16 2.73 14.24
C LYS A 69 17.14 1.30 13.72
N GLY A 70 18.31 0.81 13.30
CA GLY A 70 18.49 -0.62 13.01
C GLY A 70 18.13 -1.47 14.23
N GLY A 71 17.46 -2.60 14.02
CA GLY A 71 16.99 -3.49 15.09
C GLY A 71 15.62 -3.11 15.71
N GLU A 72 15.08 -1.91 15.46
CA GLU A 72 13.73 -1.51 15.90
C GLU A 72 12.60 -2.05 14.99
N VAL A 73 12.98 -2.83 13.96
CA VAL A 73 12.05 -3.44 13.01
C VAL A 73 11.81 -4.90 13.40
N SER A 74 10.54 -5.26 13.62
CA SER A 74 10.15 -6.65 13.90
C SER A 74 9.34 -7.23 12.76
N ALA A 75 9.63 -8.47 12.38
CA ALA A 75 8.82 -9.22 11.42
C ALA A 75 7.48 -9.58 12.06
N VAL A 76 6.38 -9.38 11.33
CA VAL A 76 5.05 -9.80 11.77
C VAL A 76 4.82 -11.23 11.27
N PRO A 77 4.35 -12.17 12.12
CA PRO A 77 4.08 -13.52 11.67
C PRO A 77 3.06 -13.55 10.53
N GLU A 78 3.25 -14.51 9.62
CA GLU A 78 2.36 -14.76 8.49
C GLU A 78 0.95 -15.09 8.97
N GLY A 79 -0.06 -14.53 8.30
CA GLY A 79 -1.46 -14.72 8.68
C GLY A 79 -2.41 -13.70 8.07
N GLY A 80 -3.65 -14.14 7.79
CA GLY A 80 -4.70 -13.33 7.17
C GLY A 80 -4.82 -13.53 5.66
N ILE A 81 -5.51 -12.60 4.98
CA ILE A 81 -5.93 -12.70 3.57
C ILE A 81 -5.08 -11.78 2.66
N LEU A 82 -4.13 -11.05 3.22
CA LEU A 82 -3.24 -10.14 2.47
C LEU A 82 -2.25 -10.96 1.63
N PRO A 83 -2.03 -10.61 0.34
CA PRO A 83 -1.12 -11.37 -0.52
C PRO A 83 0.37 -11.15 -0.19
N TRP A 84 0.74 -10.00 0.38
CA TRP A 84 2.13 -9.68 0.78
C TRP A 84 2.38 -10.04 2.24
N GLN A 85 2.35 -11.33 2.58
CA GLN A 85 2.52 -11.77 3.97
C GLN A 85 3.97 -11.68 4.45
N ASP A 86 4.90 -11.98 3.57
CA ASP A 86 6.35 -11.94 3.73
C ASP A 86 6.89 -10.51 3.94
N ALA A 87 6.27 -9.52 3.31
CA ALA A 87 6.68 -8.12 3.38
C ALA A 87 6.18 -7.38 4.65
N ARG A 88 5.66 -8.08 5.65
CA ARG A 88 5.01 -7.47 6.83
C ARG A 88 5.96 -7.25 7.99
N TYR A 89 6.10 -5.99 8.36
CA TYR A 89 6.96 -5.59 9.48
C TYR A 89 6.23 -4.61 10.39
N LYS A 90 6.78 -4.42 11.59
CA LYS A 90 6.40 -3.36 12.51
C LYS A 90 7.59 -2.47 12.78
N ILE A 91 7.36 -1.17 12.67
CA ILE A 91 8.30 -0.12 13.07
C ILE A 91 7.61 0.70 14.15
N ASN A 92 8.17 0.77 15.35
CA ASN A 92 7.56 1.48 16.49
C ASN A 92 6.09 1.05 16.71
N ASP A 93 5.84 -0.26 16.75
CA ASP A 93 4.50 -0.90 16.84
C ASP A 93 3.52 -0.60 15.71
N LYS A 94 3.91 0.18 14.68
CA LYS A 94 3.07 0.48 13.53
C LYS A 94 3.27 -0.57 12.43
N PRO A 95 2.20 -1.24 11.95
CA PRO A 95 2.32 -2.20 10.86
C PRO A 95 2.66 -1.47 9.56
N VAL A 96 3.70 -1.94 8.89
CA VAL A 96 4.20 -1.41 7.62
C VAL A 96 4.50 -2.55 6.65
N LEU A 97 4.47 -2.24 5.37
CA LEU A 97 4.92 -3.15 4.31
C LEU A 97 6.27 -2.70 3.79
N LEU A 98 7.30 -3.51 4.01
CA LEU A 98 8.66 -3.30 3.51
C LEU A 98 8.94 -4.34 2.45
N LEU A 99 9.15 -3.89 1.21
CA LEU A 99 9.54 -4.75 0.11
C LEU A 99 11.00 -4.50 -0.24
N ASP A 100 11.70 -5.53 -0.67
CA ASP A 100 13.12 -5.47 -1.02
C ASP A 100 13.42 -4.39 -2.07
N GLY A 101 12.50 -4.19 -3.03
CA GLY A 101 12.62 -3.18 -4.07
C GLY A 101 12.55 -1.73 -3.58
N ASN A 102 12.15 -1.50 -2.32
CA ASN A 102 12.08 -0.15 -1.74
C ASN A 102 13.43 0.31 -1.17
N PHE A 103 14.38 -0.61 -1.01
CA PHE A 103 15.73 -0.36 -0.53
C PHE A 103 16.68 -0.08 -1.71
N ARG A 104 17.86 0.48 -1.42
CA ARG A 104 18.86 0.71 -2.48
C ARG A 104 19.45 -0.61 -2.98
N THR A 105 19.61 -1.57 -2.07
CA THR A 105 20.07 -2.93 -2.36
C THR A 105 19.28 -3.94 -1.53
N PRO A 106 18.98 -5.14 -2.05
CA PRO A 106 18.16 -6.13 -1.34
C PRO A 106 18.79 -6.59 0.00
N SER A 107 20.11 -6.50 0.14
CA SER A 107 20.82 -6.82 1.38
C SER A 107 20.60 -5.82 2.52
N GLU A 108 20.09 -4.62 2.24
CA GLU A 108 19.85 -3.59 3.26
C GLU A 108 18.73 -3.98 4.23
N LEU A 109 17.71 -4.70 3.77
CA LEU A 109 16.64 -5.21 4.65
C LEU A 109 17.24 -6.10 5.75
N ASN A 110 18.10 -7.05 5.37
CA ASN A 110 18.79 -7.93 6.31
C ASN A 110 19.72 -7.16 7.24
N ALA A 111 20.42 -6.13 6.73
CA ALA A 111 21.27 -5.27 7.55
C ALA A 111 20.47 -4.42 8.55
N MET A 112 19.26 -4.00 8.18
CA MET A 112 18.34 -3.23 9.03
C MET A 112 17.72 -4.09 10.14
N MET A 113 17.44 -5.36 9.85
CA MET A 113 16.90 -6.34 10.81
C MET A 113 17.94 -6.88 11.79
N LYS A 114 19.23 -6.85 11.43
CA LYS A 114 20.31 -7.26 12.33
C LYS A 114 20.43 -6.24 13.47
N HIS A 115 20.15 -6.70 14.68
CA HIS A 115 20.50 -5.97 15.89
C HIS A 115 22.04 -5.92 15.94
N GLU A 116 22.63 -4.72 15.90
CA GLU A 116 24.03 -4.58 16.33
C GLU A 116 24.11 -5.10 17.77
N ARG A 117 24.97 -6.09 17.98
CA ARG A 117 25.27 -6.61 19.32
C ARG A 117 26.26 -5.70 20.01
#